data_AF-A0A355UFS6-F1
#
_entry.id   AF-A0A355UFS6-F1
#
_cell.length_a   1.000
_cell.length_b   1.000
_cell.length_c   1.000
_cell.angle_alpha   90.00
_cell.angle_beta   90.00
_cell.angle_gamma   90.00
#
_symmetry.space_group_name_H-M   'P 1'
#
loop_
_entity.id
_entity.type
_entity.pdbx_description
1 polymer ?
#
loop_
_entity_poly.entity_id
_entity_poly.type
_entity_poly.pdbx_seq_one_letter_code
_entity_poly.pdbx_strand_id
1 'polypeptide(L)'
;MKNLILFIFFSVLTNNLYCQIQSNFKLSQDDLLSINYYDSTYREKVNGDTLSKYINIEFITKEEFNRNKIEEENYFDRDTLAIRKDNGVIRLNCIDTVVKYIDNDDDGDRYCQYEYFGQIPFMNKYVVSGYFYEWINCFLVDKDSGKETVLFDTPLISPNKKHIISFSYNPYLNVIDFQLFSISGNDINLITELHFSGWNTTQKNNFFWGKDNSFYLEVINPENYEEINDIYYIKISIK
;
A
#
# COMPACT_ATOMS: atom_id res chain seq x y z
N MET A 1 23.59 61.39 47.79
CA MET A 1 23.46 61.22 46.33
C MET A 1 23.90 59.81 45.96
N LYS A 2 22.92 59.02 45.50
CA LYS A 2 22.94 57.76 44.73
C LYS A 2 24.16 56.83 44.83
N ASN A 3 23.99 55.74 45.59
CA ASN A 3 24.72 54.49 45.43
C ASN A 3 24.28 53.81 44.12
N LEU A 4 25.24 53.49 43.25
CA LEU A 4 25.04 52.75 42.01
C LEU A 4 25.23 51.25 42.31
N ILE A 5 24.15 50.49 42.36
CA ILE A 5 24.19 49.02 42.43
C ILE A 5 24.35 48.50 40.99
N LEU A 6 25.49 47.86 40.73
CA LEU A 6 25.80 47.18 39.48
C LEU A 6 25.16 45.77 39.53
N PHE A 7 24.08 45.56 38.79
CA PHE A 7 23.53 44.21 38.58
C PHE A 7 24.32 43.51 37.47
N ILE A 8 25.15 42.54 37.85
CA ILE A 8 25.77 41.58 36.93
C ILE A 8 24.74 40.48 36.68
N PHE A 9 24.16 40.43 35.48
CA PHE A 9 23.40 39.27 35.01
C PHE A 9 24.41 38.17 34.64
N PHE A 10 24.53 37.16 35.49
CA PHE A 10 25.08 35.85 35.12
C PHE A 10 24.01 35.11 34.29
N SER A 11 24.07 35.16 32.96
CA SER A 11 23.40 34.15 32.12
C SER A 11 24.41 33.03 31.88
N VAL A 12 24.31 31.98 32.69
CA VAL A 12 25.02 30.73 32.47
C VAL A 12 24.49 30.08 31.19
N LEU A 13 25.44 29.77 30.31
CA LEU A 13 25.32 28.85 29.19
C LEU A 13 24.47 27.62 29.51
N THR A 14 23.37 27.46 28.79
CA THR A 14 23.10 26.16 28.16
C THR A 14 22.93 26.43 26.68
N ASN A 15 24.00 26.15 25.93
CA ASN A 15 23.87 25.85 24.52
C ASN A 15 22.84 24.71 24.44
N ASN A 16 21.64 25.01 23.95
CA ASN A 16 20.79 23.99 23.34
C ASN A 16 21.49 23.55 22.04
N LEU A 17 22.56 22.78 22.18
CA LEU A 17 22.89 21.75 21.21
C LEU A 17 21.85 20.66 21.40
N TYR A 18 20.62 20.93 20.93
CA TYR A 18 19.86 19.85 20.33
C TYR A 18 20.67 19.46 19.10
N CYS A 19 21.61 18.55 19.31
CA CYS A 19 22.07 17.70 18.24
C CYS A 19 20.80 16.96 17.80
N GLN A 20 20.14 17.46 16.75
CA GLN A 20 19.32 16.56 15.94
C GLN A 20 20.30 15.47 15.56
N ILE A 21 20.13 14.28 16.15
CA ILE A 21 20.70 13.08 15.57
C ILE A 21 20.00 13.03 14.21
N GLN A 22 20.70 13.53 13.20
CA GLN A 22 20.26 13.36 11.83
C GLN A 22 20.36 11.86 11.61
N SER A 23 19.24 11.19 11.31
CA SER A 23 19.27 9.76 11.07
C SER A 23 20.38 9.47 10.05
N ASN A 24 21.24 8.49 10.35
CA ASN A 24 22.33 8.12 9.45
C ASN A 24 21.83 7.28 8.27
N PHE A 25 20.52 7.00 8.19
CA PHE A 25 19.90 6.10 7.24
C PHE A 25 19.14 6.88 6.16
N LYS A 26 19.90 7.45 5.21
CA LYS A 26 19.32 8.06 4.01
C LYS A 26 18.98 6.98 2.99
N LEU A 27 17.80 7.10 2.37
CA LEU A 27 17.46 6.25 1.24
C LEU A 27 18.30 6.63 0.02
N SER A 28 18.84 5.61 -0.63
CA SER A 28 19.52 5.66 -1.91
C SER A 28 18.63 5.07 -3.02
N GLN A 29 19.05 5.24 -4.27
CA GLN A 29 18.33 4.67 -5.41
C GLN A 29 18.34 3.13 -5.38
N ASP A 30 19.41 2.52 -4.85
CA ASP A 30 19.52 1.07 -4.75
C ASP A 30 18.53 0.51 -3.71
N ASP A 31 18.22 1.28 -2.66
CA ASP A 31 17.22 0.90 -1.66
C ASP A 31 15.81 0.85 -2.29
N LEU A 32 15.49 1.73 -3.25
CA LEU A 32 14.21 1.71 -3.96
C LEU A 32 13.99 0.42 -4.76
N LEU A 33 15.08 -0.20 -5.21
CA LEU A 33 15.07 -1.42 -6.03
C LEU A 33 15.34 -2.69 -5.20
N SER A 34 15.52 -2.55 -3.89
CA SER A 34 15.79 -3.66 -2.99
C SER A 34 14.52 -4.44 -2.67
N ILE A 35 14.52 -5.72 -3.04
CA ILE A 35 13.42 -6.65 -2.83
C ILE A 35 13.87 -7.86 -2.01
N ASN A 36 13.01 -8.31 -1.10
CA ASN A 36 13.16 -9.56 -0.37
C ASN A 36 12.58 -10.72 -1.16
N TYR A 37 13.25 -11.86 -1.00
CA TYR A 37 13.03 -13.06 -1.79
C TYR A 37 12.32 -14.12 -0.96
N TYR A 38 11.03 -13.91 -0.71
CA TYR A 38 10.20 -14.95 -0.10
C TYR A 38 9.11 -15.37 -1.07
N ASP A 39 9.51 -16.06 -2.13
CA ASP A 39 8.60 -16.94 -2.86
C ASP A 39 8.82 -18.37 -2.36
N SER A 40 7.75 -19.01 -1.89
CA SER A 40 7.74 -20.44 -1.55
C SER A 40 7.91 -21.36 -2.78
N THR A 41 7.94 -20.80 -3.99
CA THR A 41 7.96 -21.53 -5.27
C THR A 41 9.13 -21.19 -6.22
N TYR A 42 9.88 -20.10 -6.06
CA TYR A 42 11.02 -19.77 -6.93
C TYR A 42 12.32 -19.39 -6.19
N ARG A 43 13.40 -20.08 -6.56
CA ARG A 43 14.78 -19.89 -6.05
C ARG A 43 15.66 -19.07 -7.00
N GLU A 44 15.28 -17.86 -7.39
CA GLU A 44 16.21 -16.98 -8.12
C GLU A 44 16.07 -15.52 -7.74
N LYS A 45 17.19 -14.89 -7.38
CA LYS A 45 17.31 -13.45 -7.17
C LYS A 45 16.91 -12.69 -8.45
N VAL A 46 15.76 -12.01 -8.46
CA VAL A 46 15.43 -10.91 -9.37
C VAL A 46 16.43 -9.81 -9.03
N ASN A 47 17.46 -9.74 -9.86
CA ASN A 47 18.23 -8.53 -10.01
C ASN A 47 17.28 -7.41 -10.45
N GLY A 48 17.59 -6.14 -10.11
CA GLY A 48 16.82 -4.96 -10.55
C GLY A 48 16.48 -4.92 -12.06
N ASP A 49 17.23 -5.66 -12.88
CA ASP A 49 16.94 -5.93 -14.29
C ASP A 49 15.53 -6.50 -14.54
N THR A 50 14.97 -7.32 -13.64
CA THR A 50 13.61 -7.87 -13.83
C THR A 50 12.52 -6.89 -13.37
N LEU A 51 12.77 -6.10 -12.33
CA LEU A 51 11.89 -5.01 -11.90
C LEU A 51 11.67 -4.01 -13.05
N SER A 52 12.77 -3.67 -13.72
CA SER A 52 12.80 -2.74 -14.84
C SER A 52 11.98 -3.20 -16.06
N LYS A 53 11.50 -4.44 -16.11
CA LYS A 53 10.59 -4.91 -17.17
C LYS A 53 9.16 -4.43 -16.97
N TYR A 54 8.75 -4.23 -15.72
CA TYR A 54 7.37 -3.94 -15.36
C TYR A 54 7.18 -2.50 -14.89
N ILE A 55 8.13 -2.00 -14.09
CA ILE A 55 8.05 -0.68 -13.48
C ILE A 55 9.40 0.06 -13.48
N ASN A 56 9.33 1.38 -13.35
CA ASN A 56 10.45 2.25 -13.03
C ASN A 56 10.14 2.97 -11.72
N ILE A 57 11.08 2.95 -10.77
CA ILE A 57 10.95 3.64 -9.48
C ILE A 57 12.02 4.72 -9.39
N GLU A 58 11.62 5.96 -9.14
CA GLU A 58 12.54 7.09 -9.03
C GLU A 58 12.14 8.02 -7.87
N PHE A 59 13.14 8.66 -7.26
CA PHE A 59 12.89 9.78 -6.37
C PHE A 59 12.39 10.99 -7.15
N ILE A 60 11.43 11.69 -6.56
CA ILE A 60 10.88 12.94 -7.09
C ILE A 60 10.88 14.01 -6.00
N THR A 61 10.65 15.25 -6.41
CA THR A 61 10.46 16.34 -5.44
C THR A 61 9.04 16.33 -4.87
N LYS A 62 8.88 16.94 -3.69
CA LYS A 62 7.57 17.19 -3.09
C LYS A 62 6.67 18.03 -4.01
N GLU A 63 7.26 18.98 -4.74
CA GLU A 63 6.54 19.81 -5.71
C GLU A 63 6.00 18.99 -6.88
N GLU A 64 6.78 18.02 -7.38
CA GLU A 64 6.34 17.10 -8.42
C GLU A 64 5.23 16.16 -7.93
N PHE A 65 5.40 15.57 -6.74
CA PHE A 65 4.39 14.75 -6.09
C PHE A 65 3.05 15.50 -6.01
N ASN A 66 3.05 16.69 -5.42
CA ASN A 66 1.82 17.48 -5.26
C ASN A 66 1.19 17.93 -6.59
N ARG A 67 1.99 18.18 -7.64
CA ARG A 67 1.49 18.63 -8.95
C ARG A 67 0.82 17.52 -9.76
N ASN A 68 1.08 16.26 -9.43
CA ASN A 68 0.50 15.09 -10.09
C ASN A 68 -0.71 14.51 -9.35
N LYS A 69 -0.95 14.94 -8.11
CA LYS A 69 -2.13 14.55 -7.34
C LYS A 69 -3.41 14.97 -8.06
N ILE A 70 -4.34 14.04 -8.15
CA ILE A 70 -5.69 14.23 -8.66
C ILE A 70 -6.71 13.90 -7.57
N GLU A 71 -7.95 14.30 -7.79
CA GLU A 71 -9.07 13.76 -7.03
C GLU A 71 -9.24 12.28 -7.38
N GLU A 72 -9.29 11.41 -6.37
CA GLU A 72 -9.45 9.98 -6.57
C GLU A 72 -10.88 9.67 -7.01
N GLU A 73 -11.04 9.03 -8.18
CA GLU A 73 -12.33 8.53 -8.62
C GLU A 73 -12.72 7.34 -7.75
N ASN A 74 -13.89 7.40 -7.11
CA ASN A 74 -14.43 6.25 -6.40
C ASN A 74 -15.05 5.28 -7.41
N TYR A 75 -14.36 4.17 -7.69
CA TYR A 75 -14.84 3.12 -8.60
C TYR A 75 -15.78 2.10 -7.96
N PHE A 76 -16.05 2.24 -6.66
CA PHE A 76 -16.83 1.27 -5.90
C PHE A 76 -18.29 1.71 -5.77
N ASP A 77 -19.19 0.81 -6.16
CA ASP A 77 -20.60 0.88 -5.82
C ASP A 77 -20.82 0.08 -4.53
N ARG A 78 -21.03 0.79 -3.42
CA ARG A 78 -21.25 0.19 -2.09
C ARG A 78 -22.71 -0.21 -1.89
N ASP A 79 -23.16 -1.24 -2.60
CA ASP A 79 -24.51 -1.81 -2.51
C ASP A 79 -24.66 -2.81 -1.36
N THR A 80 -24.03 -2.54 -0.21
CA THR A 80 -23.96 -3.44 0.96
C THR A 80 -25.32 -3.74 1.60
N LEU A 81 -26.36 -2.97 1.26
CA LEU A 81 -27.74 -3.28 1.67
C LEU A 81 -28.37 -4.41 0.85
N ALA A 82 -27.88 -4.66 -0.37
CA ALA A 82 -28.38 -5.70 -1.28
C ALA A 82 -27.72 -7.05 -1.01
N ILE A 83 -26.43 -7.06 -0.69
CA ILE A 83 -25.67 -8.25 -0.32
C ILE A 83 -25.26 -8.11 1.14
N ARG A 84 -25.96 -8.84 2.00
CA ARG A 84 -25.73 -8.83 3.46
C ARG A 84 -25.14 -10.16 3.90
N LYS A 85 -24.28 -10.09 4.90
CA LYS A 85 -23.88 -11.25 5.69
C LYS A 85 -25.07 -11.72 6.52
N ASP A 86 -25.39 -13.00 6.42
CA ASP A 86 -26.43 -13.66 7.22
C ASP A 86 -25.84 -14.88 7.92
N ASN A 87 -25.90 -14.88 9.26
CA ASN A 87 -25.33 -15.92 10.12
C ASN A 87 -23.89 -16.30 9.75
N GLY A 88 -23.02 -15.29 9.59
CA GLY A 88 -21.61 -15.49 9.24
C GLY A 88 -21.36 -15.82 7.77
N VAL A 89 -22.37 -15.76 6.89
CA VAL A 89 -22.22 -16.16 5.48
C VAL A 89 -22.60 -15.03 4.53
N ILE A 90 -21.66 -14.64 3.67
CA ILE A 90 -21.92 -13.82 2.48
C ILE A 90 -22.15 -14.76 1.29
N ARG A 91 -23.18 -14.49 0.49
CA ARG A 91 -23.48 -15.24 -0.73
C ARG A 91 -23.46 -14.30 -1.92
N LEU A 92 -22.59 -14.57 -2.89
CA LEU A 92 -22.48 -13.83 -4.13
C LEU A 92 -23.07 -14.67 -5.26
N ASN A 93 -24.19 -14.22 -5.81
CA ASN A 93 -24.81 -14.89 -6.94
C ASN A 93 -24.09 -14.46 -8.22
N CYS A 94 -23.28 -15.37 -8.77
CA CYS A 94 -22.67 -15.23 -10.08
C CYS A 94 -23.55 -15.96 -11.11
N ILE A 95 -23.32 -15.74 -12.41
CA ILE A 95 -24.11 -16.39 -13.47
C ILE A 95 -23.95 -17.91 -13.42
N ASP A 96 -22.71 -18.39 -13.32
CA ASP A 96 -22.37 -19.81 -13.42
C ASP A 96 -22.40 -20.52 -12.06
N THR A 97 -22.30 -19.77 -10.96
CA THR A 97 -22.15 -20.33 -9.61
C THR A 97 -22.59 -19.38 -8.51
N VAL A 98 -22.69 -19.89 -7.28
CA VAL A 98 -22.84 -19.07 -6.07
C VAL A 98 -21.57 -19.19 -5.23
N VAL A 99 -20.82 -18.10 -5.11
CA VAL A 99 -19.64 -18.02 -4.24
C VAL A 99 -20.09 -17.72 -2.82
N LYS A 100 -19.48 -18.39 -1.84
CA LYS A 100 -19.82 -18.22 -0.43
C LYS A 100 -18.55 -17.90 0.36
N TYR A 101 -18.62 -16.84 1.16
CA TYR A 101 -17.64 -16.57 2.19
C TYR A 101 -18.28 -16.87 3.54
N ILE A 102 -17.62 -17.70 4.33
CA ILE A 102 -18.13 -18.22 5.60
C ILE A 102 -17.13 -17.85 6.68
N ASP A 103 -17.58 -17.07 7.65
CA ASP A 103 -16.77 -16.71 8.80
C ASP A 103 -16.40 -17.94 9.62
N ASN A 104 -15.23 -17.88 10.25
CA ASN A 104 -14.78 -18.81 11.26
C ASN A 104 -14.18 -18.05 12.43
N ASP A 105 -14.78 -18.23 13.61
CA ASP A 105 -14.36 -17.62 14.87
C ASP A 105 -13.36 -18.49 15.66
N ASP A 106 -12.88 -19.60 15.07
CA ASP A 106 -11.84 -20.42 15.68
C ASP A 106 -10.54 -19.61 15.87
N ASP A 107 -9.92 -19.70 17.04
CA ASP A 107 -8.63 -19.06 17.31
C ASP A 107 -7.49 -19.60 16.41
N GLY A 108 -6.54 -18.71 16.11
CA GLY A 108 -5.33 -19.01 15.33
C GLY A 108 -5.57 -19.07 13.82
N ASP A 109 -4.79 -19.90 13.11
CA ASP A 109 -4.73 -19.92 11.63
C ASP A 109 -6.05 -20.23 10.91
N ARG A 110 -7.08 -20.68 11.65
CA ARG A 110 -8.41 -20.98 11.10
C ARG A 110 -9.36 -19.78 11.17
N TYR A 111 -8.98 -18.72 11.89
CA TYR A 111 -9.76 -17.50 12.00
C TYR A 111 -9.91 -16.84 10.63
N CYS A 112 -11.15 -16.54 10.25
CA CYS A 112 -11.44 -15.72 9.09
C CYS A 112 -12.77 -14.99 9.25
N GLN A 113 -12.78 -13.70 8.94
CA GLN A 113 -13.99 -12.89 8.84
C GLN A 113 -14.03 -12.25 7.47
N TYR A 114 -15.20 -12.26 6.83
CA TYR A 114 -15.35 -11.68 5.50
C TYR A 114 -16.32 -10.51 5.51
N GLU A 115 -16.03 -9.44 4.79
CA GLU A 115 -16.93 -8.30 4.64
C GLU A 115 -17.15 -7.99 3.17
N TYR A 116 -18.42 -7.90 2.76
CA TYR A 116 -18.76 -7.45 1.43
C TYR A 116 -18.57 -5.93 1.35
N PHE A 117 -17.63 -5.47 0.53
CA PHE A 117 -17.28 -4.06 0.40
C PHE A 117 -18.14 -3.35 -0.65
N GLY A 118 -18.56 -4.07 -1.69
CA GLY A 118 -19.32 -3.54 -2.80
C GLY A 118 -18.93 -4.21 -4.12
N GLN A 119 -19.10 -3.49 -5.22
CA GLN A 119 -18.75 -3.96 -6.55
C GLN A 119 -17.99 -2.91 -7.35
N ILE A 120 -17.28 -3.35 -8.37
CA ILE A 120 -16.62 -2.49 -9.36
C ILE A 120 -17.29 -2.76 -10.71
N PRO A 121 -18.31 -1.95 -11.09
CA PRO A 121 -19.18 -2.28 -12.22
C PRO A 121 -18.45 -2.45 -13.55
N PHE A 122 -17.46 -1.59 -13.83
CA PHE A 122 -16.77 -1.61 -15.13
C PHE A 122 -15.90 -2.86 -15.35
N MET A 123 -15.53 -3.58 -14.28
CA MET A 123 -14.81 -4.86 -14.36
C MET A 123 -15.72 -6.08 -14.18
N ASN A 124 -17.01 -5.86 -13.93
CA ASN A 124 -17.98 -6.89 -13.55
C ASN A 124 -17.50 -7.73 -12.34
N LYS A 125 -17.05 -7.06 -11.26
CA LYS A 125 -16.50 -7.71 -10.06
C LYS A 125 -17.26 -7.36 -8.79
N TYR A 126 -17.49 -8.35 -7.93
CA TYR A 126 -17.73 -8.11 -6.49
C TYR A 126 -16.40 -7.91 -5.77
N VAL A 127 -16.46 -7.22 -4.63
CA VAL A 127 -15.30 -6.93 -3.77
C VAL A 127 -15.62 -7.41 -2.36
N VAL A 128 -14.79 -8.30 -1.83
CA VAL A 128 -14.89 -8.83 -0.47
C VAL A 128 -13.56 -8.63 0.24
N SER A 129 -13.59 -8.08 1.44
CA SER A 129 -12.43 -8.04 2.34
C SER A 129 -12.43 -9.29 3.20
N GLY A 130 -11.28 -9.93 3.38
CA GLY A 130 -11.08 -11.02 4.33
C GLY A 130 -10.08 -10.60 5.40
N TYR A 131 -10.45 -10.81 6.66
CA TYR A 131 -9.64 -10.54 7.83
C TYR A 131 -9.26 -11.88 8.46
N PHE A 132 -7.98 -12.16 8.51
CA PHE A 132 -7.40 -13.39 9.04
C PHE A 132 -6.60 -13.07 10.30
N TYR A 133 -6.10 -14.10 10.97
CA TYR A 133 -5.43 -13.92 12.26
C TYR A 133 -4.24 -12.95 12.19
N GLU A 134 -3.45 -13.00 11.10
CA GLU A 134 -2.22 -12.20 10.94
C GLU A 134 -2.16 -11.40 9.63
N TRP A 135 -3.17 -11.51 8.76
CA TRP A 135 -3.18 -10.81 7.48
C TRP A 135 -4.60 -10.42 7.05
N ILE A 136 -4.67 -9.57 6.04
CA ILE A 136 -5.89 -9.14 5.38
C ILE A 136 -5.70 -9.41 3.89
N ASN A 137 -6.76 -9.85 3.21
CA ASN A 137 -6.79 -9.91 1.75
C ASN A 137 -8.04 -9.20 1.23
N CYS A 138 -7.98 -8.76 -0.03
CA CYS A 138 -9.15 -8.40 -0.81
C CYS A 138 -9.39 -9.44 -1.92
N PHE A 139 -10.64 -9.81 -2.13
CA PHE A 139 -11.06 -10.76 -3.16
C PHE A 139 -11.91 -10.03 -4.20
N LEU A 140 -11.45 -10.05 -5.45
CA LEU A 140 -12.22 -9.63 -6.61
C LEU A 140 -12.88 -10.85 -7.24
N VAL A 141 -14.21 -10.93 -7.14
CA VAL A 141 -14.97 -12.09 -7.62
C VAL A 141 -15.66 -11.74 -8.93
N ASP A 142 -15.34 -12.47 -9.99
CA ASP A 142 -16.00 -12.37 -11.28
C ASP A 142 -17.49 -12.71 -11.19
N LYS A 143 -18.35 -11.76 -11.58
CA LYS A 143 -19.81 -11.92 -11.45
C LYS A 143 -20.40 -12.92 -12.44
N ASP A 144 -19.66 -13.32 -13.46
CA ASP A 144 -20.11 -14.34 -14.41
C ASP A 144 -19.72 -15.72 -13.89
N SER A 145 -18.41 -15.96 -13.74
CA SER A 145 -17.83 -17.28 -13.43
C SER A 145 -17.68 -17.60 -11.94
N GLY A 146 -17.70 -16.58 -11.07
CA GLY A 146 -17.32 -16.71 -9.65
C GLY A 146 -15.82 -16.87 -9.40
N LYS A 147 -14.96 -16.73 -10.42
CA LYS A 147 -13.52 -16.82 -10.27
C LYS A 147 -12.99 -15.66 -9.41
N GLU A 148 -12.12 -15.98 -8.47
CA GLU A 148 -11.48 -15.00 -7.59
C GLU A 148 -10.12 -14.54 -8.12
N THR A 149 -9.84 -13.26 -7.90
CA THR A 149 -8.48 -12.71 -7.90
C THR A 149 -8.19 -12.21 -6.50
N VAL A 150 -7.11 -12.69 -5.89
CA VAL A 150 -6.71 -12.36 -4.52
C VAL A 150 -5.70 -11.22 -4.54
N LEU A 151 -5.96 -10.20 -3.74
CA LEU A 151 -5.15 -9.00 -3.59
C LEU A 151 -4.68 -8.90 -2.13
N PHE A 152 -3.47 -8.37 -1.91
CA PHE A 152 -2.96 -8.07 -0.56
C PHE A 152 -3.80 -7.05 0.21
N ASP A 153 -4.44 -6.10 -0.46
CA ASP A 153 -5.32 -5.10 0.14
C ASP A 153 -6.29 -4.56 -0.93
N THR A 154 -7.03 -3.52 -0.58
CA THR A 154 -8.00 -2.81 -1.41
C THR A 154 -7.38 -2.39 -2.75
N PRO A 155 -8.05 -2.66 -3.89
CA PRO A 155 -7.51 -2.34 -5.20
C PRO A 155 -7.40 -0.83 -5.42
N LEU A 156 -6.21 -0.36 -5.75
CA LEU A 156 -5.94 0.99 -6.21
C LEU A 156 -5.95 0.99 -7.74
N ILE A 157 -7.00 1.54 -8.34
CA ILE A 157 -7.22 1.48 -9.79
C ILE A 157 -6.65 2.74 -10.46
N SER A 158 -5.82 2.53 -11.48
CA SER A 158 -5.25 3.61 -12.30
C SER A 158 -6.33 4.44 -13.04
N PRO A 159 -6.09 5.74 -13.33
CA PRO A 159 -7.08 6.63 -13.94
C PRO A 159 -7.55 6.18 -15.31
N ASN A 160 -6.66 5.57 -16.09
CA ASN A 160 -6.99 4.99 -17.40
C ASN A 160 -7.68 3.62 -17.32
N LYS A 161 -7.94 3.10 -16.10
CA LYS A 161 -8.61 1.82 -15.84
C LYS A 161 -7.87 0.61 -16.44
N LYS A 162 -6.56 0.70 -16.64
CA LYS A 162 -5.74 -0.37 -17.22
C LYS A 162 -4.94 -1.18 -16.22
N HIS A 163 -4.76 -0.66 -15.01
CA HIS A 163 -3.94 -1.29 -13.97
C HIS A 163 -4.56 -1.19 -12.59
N ILE A 164 -4.26 -2.17 -11.77
CA ILE A 164 -4.53 -2.20 -10.32
C ILE A 164 -3.19 -2.34 -9.61
N ILE A 165 -2.98 -1.53 -8.58
CA ILE A 165 -1.98 -1.78 -7.55
C ILE A 165 -2.69 -2.24 -6.29
N SER A 166 -2.13 -3.24 -5.64
CA SER A 166 -2.52 -3.66 -4.29
C SER A 166 -1.23 -3.85 -3.50
N PHE A 167 -1.12 -3.26 -2.33
CA PHE A 167 0.06 -3.47 -1.50
C PHE A 167 -0.27 -3.34 -0.02
N SER A 168 0.52 -4.00 0.82
CA SER A 168 0.39 -3.98 2.27
C SER A 168 1.77 -4.04 2.92
N TYR A 169 1.86 -3.61 4.18
CA TYR A 169 3.07 -3.78 4.98
C TYR A 169 3.03 -5.11 5.70
N ASN A 170 4.09 -5.92 5.53
CA ASN A 170 4.26 -7.19 6.20
C ASN A 170 5.21 -7.03 7.40
N PRO A 171 4.68 -7.01 8.64
CA PRO A 171 5.47 -6.73 9.83
C PRO A 171 6.45 -7.87 10.20
N TYR A 172 6.20 -9.11 9.74
CA TYR A 172 7.06 -10.25 10.03
C TYR A 172 8.37 -10.19 9.25
N LEU A 173 8.29 -9.72 8.00
CA LEU A 173 9.44 -9.62 7.10
C LEU A 173 10.00 -8.20 6.99
N ASN A 174 9.30 -7.21 7.57
CA ASN A 174 9.59 -5.79 7.43
C ASN A 174 9.69 -5.37 5.94
N VAL A 175 8.67 -5.71 5.16
CA VAL A 175 8.60 -5.43 3.71
C VAL A 175 7.27 -4.83 3.31
N ILE A 176 7.26 -4.16 2.16
CA ILE A 176 6.04 -3.83 1.42
C ILE A 176 5.75 -4.95 0.41
N ASP A 177 4.70 -5.71 0.67
CA ASP A 177 4.15 -6.68 -0.28
C ASP A 177 3.36 -5.93 -1.35
N PHE A 178 3.74 -6.04 -2.61
CA PHE A 178 3.23 -5.24 -3.72
C PHE A 178 2.80 -6.14 -4.88
N GLN A 179 1.61 -5.88 -5.42
CA GLN A 179 1.09 -6.52 -6.61
C GLN A 179 0.70 -5.47 -7.65
N LEU A 180 1.04 -5.76 -8.90
CA LEU A 180 0.59 -5.00 -10.08
C LEU A 180 -0.20 -5.94 -11.00
N PHE A 181 -1.41 -5.53 -11.33
CA PHE A 181 -2.28 -6.24 -12.29
C PHE A 181 -2.58 -5.37 -13.51
N SER A 182 -2.81 -6.04 -14.64
CA SER A 182 -3.44 -5.44 -15.83
C SER A 182 -4.95 -5.69 -15.82
N ILE A 183 -5.69 -4.74 -16.38
CA ILE A 183 -7.14 -4.83 -16.63
C ILE A 183 -7.33 -4.87 -18.14
N SER A 184 -8.02 -5.90 -18.64
CA SER A 184 -8.41 -6.05 -20.04
C SER A 184 -9.87 -6.45 -20.14
N GLY A 185 -10.76 -5.46 -20.27
CA GLY A 185 -12.19 -5.70 -20.13
C GLY A 185 -12.52 -6.12 -18.69
N ASN A 186 -13.07 -7.33 -18.54
CA ASN A 186 -13.36 -7.92 -17.23
C ASN A 186 -12.19 -8.74 -16.68
N ASP A 187 -11.15 -9.00 -17.48
CA ASP A 187 -10.02 -9.83 -17.06
C ASP A 187 -9.01 -9.02 -16.23
N ILE A 188 -8.60 -9.61 -15.11
CA ILE A 188 -7.57 -9.09 -14.22
C ILE A 188 -6.41 -10.09 -14.22
N ASN A 189 -5.24 -9.68 -14.70
CA ASN A 189 -4.08 -10.55 -14.82
C ASN A 189 -2.90 -9.98 -14.04
N LEU A 190 -2.32 -10.79 -13.16
CA LEU A 190 -1.11 -10.43 -12.40
C LEU A 190 0.04 -10.19 -13.39
N ILE A 191 0.62 -8.99 -13.33
CA ILE A 191 1.83 -8.64 -14.08
C ILE A 191 3.06 -9.06 -13.26
N THR A 192 3.09 -8.66 -11.99
CA THR A 192 4.18 -8.99 -11.08
C THR A 192 3.75 -8.82 -9.63
N GLU A 193 4.36 -9.62 -8.76
CA GLU A 193 4.33 -9.49 -7.30
C GLU A 193 5.77 -9.27 -6.80
N LEU A 194 5.96 -8.35 -5.85
CA LEU A 194 7.26 -7.88 -5.38
C LEU A 194 7.19 -7.60 -3.87
N HIS A 195 8.30 -7.80 -3.16
CA HIS A 195 8.37 -7.56 -1.72
C HIS A 195 9.49 -6.55 -1.44
N PHE A 196 9.19 -5.26 -1.34
CA PHE A 196 10.23 -4.22 -1.18
C PHE A 196 10.73 -4.16 0.26
N SER A 197 12.05 -4.17 0.45
CA SER A 197 12.68 -4.15 1.78
C SER A 197 13.50 -2.91 2.06
N GLY A 198 13.82 -2.11 1.04
CA GLY A 198 14.63 -0.90 1.21
C GLY A 198 13.84 0.32 1.67
N TRP A 199 12.51 0.29 1.63
CA TRP A 199 11.66 1.43 1.99
C TRP A 199 10.29 0.98 2.52
N ASN A 200 9.64 1.87 3.29
CA ASN A 200 8.30 1.65 3.84
C ASN A 200 7.40 2.88 3.59
N THR A 201 6.09 2.73 3.68
CA THR A 201 5.15 3.86 3.61
C THR A 201 5.13 4.66 4.89
N THR A 202 4.78 5.94 4.79
CA THR A 202 4.54 6.77 5.99
C THR A 202 3.29 6.31 6.72
N GLN A 203 3.19 6.58 8.04
CA GLN A 203 1.97 6.34 8.82
C GLN A 203 0.73 7.08 8.30
N LYS A 204 0.93 8.11 7.46
CA LYS A 204 -0.15 8.86 6.83
C LYS A 204 -0.76 8.13 5.63
N ASN A 205 -0.13 7.07 5.14
CA ASN A 205 -0.55 6.33 3.95
C ASN A 205 -0.81 7.29 2.77
N ASN A 206 0.09 8.26 2.55
CA ASN A 206 -0.08 9.26 1.49
C ASN A 206 0.48 8.72 0.18
N PHE A 207 -0.38 8.05 -0.57
CA PHE A 207 -0.12 7.56 -1.91
C PHE A 207 -1.32 7.84 -2.81
N PHE A 208 -1.11 7.85 -4.12
CA PHE A 208 -2.19 8.01 -5.09
C PHE A 208 -1.72 7.64 -6.50
N TRP A 209 -2.67 7.31 -7.36
CA TRP A 209 -2.44 7.36 -8.80
C TRP A 209 -2.45 8.79 -9.30
N GLY A 210 -1.41 9.19 -10.03
CA GLY A 210 -1.32 10.50 -10.66
C GLY A 210 -2.01 10.57 -12.01
N LYS A 211 -2.25 11.79 -12.50
CA LYS A 211 -2.86 12.05 -13.82
C LYS A 211 -2.13 11.43 -15.01
N ASP A 212 -0.85 11.09 -14.86
CA ASP A 212 -0.01 10.46 -15.87
C ASP A 212 -0.09 8.92 -15.84
N ASN A 213 -0.96 8.35 -14.98
CA ASN A 213 -1.07 6.91 -14.71
C ASN A 213 0.20 6.30 -14.08
N SER A 214 1.00 7.10 -13.39
CA SER A 214 2.03 6.61 -12.48
C SER A 214 1.51 6.58 -11.05
N PHE A 215 2.10 5.75 -10.20
CA PHE A 215 1.75 5.66 -8.79
C PHE A 215 2.75 6.43 -7.94
N TYR A 216 2.27 7.25 -7.02
CA TYR A 216 3.06 8.17 -6.23
C TYR A 216 2.94 7.81 -4.75
N LEU A 217 4.04 7.78 -4.02
CA LEU A 217 4.04 7.49 -2.58
C LEU A 217 4.99 8.41 -1.80
N GLU A 218 4.60 8.76 -0.57
CA GLU A 218 5.53 9.13 0.49
C GLU A 218 6.15 7.87 1.11
N VAL A 219 7.48 7.84 1.19
CA VAL A 219 8.23 6.71 1.74
C VAL A 219 9.28 7.17 2.76
N ILE A 220 9.67 6.25 3.63
CA ILE A 220 10.68 6.45 4.66
C ILE A 220 11.68 5.29 4.62
N ASN A 221 12.86 5.52 5.20
CA ASN A 221 13.74 4.41 5.55
C ASN A 221 13.06 3.55 6.62
N PRO A 222 13.03 2.21 6.49
CA PRO A 222 12.40 1.33 7.47
C PRO A 222 12.98 1.48 8.89
N GLU A 223 14.26 1.81 9.01
CA GLU A 223 14.95 2.04 10.29
C GLU A 223 14.55 3.35 10.98
N ASN A 224 13.86 4.25 10.26
CA ASN A 224 13.47 5.57 10.74
C ASN A 224 11.96 5.68 11.06
N TYR A 225 11.28 4.57 11.33
CA TYR A 225 9.81 4.54 11.51
C TYR A 225 9.27 5.52 12.58
N GLU A 226 10.11 5.89 13.56
CA GLU A 226 9.76 6.84 14.64
C GLU A 226 10.16 8.31 14.35
N GLU A 227 10.97 8.56 13.31
CA GLU A 227 11.52 9.90 13.00
C GLU A 227 10.83 10.53 11.79
N ILE A 228 9.86 11.41 12.05
CA ILE A 228 8.97 12.06 11.06
C ILE A 228 9.71 12.94 10.02
N ASN A 229 11.00 13.20 10.19
CA ASN A 229 11.72 14.22 9.42
C ASN A 229 12.36 13.74 8.11
N ASP A 230 12.46 12.44 7.85
CA ASP A 230 13.13 11.89 6.66
C ASP A 230 12.14 11.24 5.67
N ILE A 231 11.16 12.03 5.23
CA ILE A 231 10.18 11.63 4.20
C ILE A 231 10.77 11.87 2.80
N TYR A 232 10.76 10.83 1.98
CA TYR A 232 11.07 10.85 0.56
C TYR A 232 9.79 10.70 -0.26
N TYR A 233 9.84 11.14 -1.51
CA TYR A 233 8.73 10.99 -2.45
C TYR A 233 9.22 10.17 -3.62
N ILE A 234 8.46 9.15 -3.99
CA ILE A 234 8.79 8.29 -5.13
C ILE A 234 7.66 8.28 -6.16
N LYS A 235 8.06 8.03 -7.40
CA LYS A 235 7.18 7.75 -8.53
C LYS A 235 7.46 6.34 -9.03
N ILE A 236 6.40 5.56 -9.17
CA ILE A 236 6.39 4.25 -9.81
C ILE A 236 5.68 4.39 -11.15
N SER A 237 6.43 4.35 -12.24
CA SER A 237 5.90 4.36 -13.61
C SER A 237 5.74 2.93 -14.11
N ILE A 238 4.62 2.58 -14.71
CA ILE A 238 4.40 1.28 -15.36
C ILE A 238 4.94 1.34 -16.80
N LYS A 239 5.59 0.26 -17.26
CA LYS A 239 6.13 0.15 -18.63
C LYS A 239 5.20 -0.52 -19.63
#